data_AF-A0A2N2ZCJ0-F1
#
_entry.id   AF-A0A2N2ZCJ0-F1
#
_cell.length_a   1.000
_cell.length_b   1.000
_cell.length_c   1.000
_cell.angle_alpha   90.00
_cell.angle_beta   90.00
_cell.angle_gamma   90.00
#
_symmetry.space_group_name_H-M   'P 1'
#
loop_
_entity.id
_entity.type
_entity.pdbx_description
1 polymer ?
#
loop_
_entity_poly.entity_id
_entity_poly.type
_entity_poly.pdbx_seq_one_letter_code
_entity_poly.pdbx_strand_id
1 'polypeptide(L)'
;EIESVEESAIEKTPVSFNPNERHSFEEWLKFSVKPGQSIPTETAKQSTSTINREKKFDLIEKFIEQNPKIIPNKESNYHGNLVSENSIAIPEIMTETLAKVYVAQKKYKKAIRAYKILSLKYPEKSGFFADQIRALTQLDKK
;
A
#
# COMPACT_ATOMS: atom_id res chain seq x y z
N GLU A 1 40.30 21.43 -21.12
CA GLU A 1 39.07 20.96 -21.76
C GLU A 1 38.49 19.89 -20.85
N ILE A 2 37.50 20.27 -20.03
CA ILE A 2 36.83 19.36 -19.09
C ILE A 2 35.36 19.50 -19.43
N GLU A 3 34.86 18.43 -20.02
CA GLU A 3 33.56 18.31 -20.65
C GLU A 3 32.47 18.16 -19.60
N SER A 4 31.47 19.01 -19.72
CA SER A 4 30.25 19.11 -18.92
C SER A 4 29.35 17.91 -19.16
N VAL A 5 29.22 17.04 -18.16
CA VAL A 5 28.16 16.01 -18.13
C VAL A 5 26.96 16.60 -17.40
N GLU A 6 25.97 17.05 -18.17
CA GLU A 6 24.65 17.42 -17.69
C GLU A 6 23.91 16.17 -17.19
N GLU A 7 23.82 16.04 -15.87
CA GLU A 7 22.95 15.06 -15.23
C GLU A 7 21.51 15.61 -15.23
N SER A 8 20.76 15.25 -16.27
CA SER A 8 19.34 15.61 -16.37
C SER A 8 18.53 14.84 -15.32
N ALA A 9 18.01 15.61 -14.37
CA ALA A 9 17.11 15.18 -13.32
C ALA A 9 15.92 14.40 -13.90
N ILE A 10 15.80 13.13 -13.56
CA ILE A 10 14.53 12.41 -13.66
C ILE A 10 13.64 12.96 -12.55
N GLU A 11 12.88 14.00 -12.88
CA GLU A 11 11.84 14.56 -12.03
C GLU A 11 10.86 13.45 -11.62
N LYS A 12 10.82 13.14 -10.32
CA LYS A 12 9.77 12.30 -9.71
C LYS A 12 8.52 13.14 -9.49
N THR A 13 7.93 13.65 -10.56
CA THR A 13 6.56 14.18 -10.47
C THR A 13 5.61 12.99 -10.28
N PRO A 14 4.78 12.94 -9.22
CA PRO A 14 3.79 11.89 -9.08
C PRO A 14 2.85 11.96 -10.28
N VAL A 15 2.62 10.82 -10.93
CA VAL A 15 1.58 10.68 -11.96
C VAL A 15 0.27 11.14 -11.32
N SER A 16 -0.31 12.22 -11.85
CA SER A 16 -1.56 12.76 -11.34
C SER A 16 -2.69 11.86 -11.80
N PHE A 17 -3.28 11.11 -10.87
CA PHE A 17 -4.47 10.31 -11.12
C PHE A 17 -5.71 11.21 -11.09
N ASN A 18 -6.56 11.09 -12.10
CA ASN A 18 -7.84 11.80 -12.09
C ASN A 18 -8.86 10.99 -11.28
N PRO A 19 -9.57 11.57 -10.29
CA PRO A 19 -10.54 10.84 -9.46
C PRO A 19 -11.76 10.32 -10.23
N ASN A 20 -12.02 10.79 -11.45
CA ASN A 20 -13.05 10.28 -12.35
C ASN A 20 -12.51 9.29 -13.41
N GLU A 21 -11.24 8.92 -13.33
CA GLU A 21 -10.58 7.99 -14.22
C GLU A 21 -11.08 6.58 -13.94
N ARG A 22 -12.01 6.12 -14.76
CA ARG A 22 -12.55 4.76 -14.72
C ARG A 22 -11.83 3.93 -15.77
N HIS A 23 -10.67 3.38 -15.39
CA HIS A 23 -10.03 2.38 -16.23
C HIS A 23 -10.51 0.98 -15.88
N SER A 24 -10.71 0.17 -16.91
CA SER A 24 -10.87 -1.27 -16.69
C SER A 24 -9.53 -1.87 -16.25
N PHE A 25 -9.57 -3.01 -15.58
CA PHE A 25 -8.36 -3.73 -15.20
C PHE A 25 -7.47 -4.06 -16.41
N GLU A 26 -8.08 -4.31 -17.57
CA GLU A 26 -7.38 -4.56 -18.83
C GLU A 26 -6.62 -3.31 -19.33
N GLU A 27 -7.17 -2.11 -19.14
CA GLU A 27 -6.45 -0.86 -19.42
C GLU A 27 -5.25 -0.68 -18.49
N TRP A 28 -5.39 -1.01 -17.21
CA TRP A 28 -4.28 -0.96 -16.25
C TRP A 28 -3.13 -1.90 -16.60
N LEU A 29 -3.42 -3.06 -17.16
CA LEU A 29 -2.39 -3.98 -17.62
C LEU A 29 -1.53 -3.36 -18.74
N LYS A 30 -2.13 -2.55 -19.62
CA LYS A 30 -1.40 -1.87 -20.71
C LYS A 30 -0.36 -0.89 -20.18
N PHE A 31 -0.64 -0.23 -19.05
CA PHE A 31 0.29 0.70 -18.41
C PHE A 31 1.37 -0.01 -17.57
N SER A 32 1.12 -1.24 -17.14
CA SER A 32 2.06 -2.04 -16.33
C SER A 32 3.16 -2.70 -17.18
N VAL A 33 2.94 -2.83 -18.49
CA VAL A 33 3.90 -3.41 -19.44
C VAL A 33 4.76 -2.31 -20.04
N LYS A 34 6.06 -2.29 -19.70
CA LYS A 34 7.01 -1.35 -20.33
C LYS A 34 7.11 -1.65 -21.83
N PRO A 35 7.14 -0.64 -22.72
CA PRO A 35 7.40 -0.86 -24.14
C PRO A 35 8.79 -1.50 -24.29
N GLY A 36 8.81 -2.75 -24.76
CA GLY A 36 10.03 -3.56 -24.89
C GLY A 36 10.14 -4.74 -23.90
N GLN A 37 9.28 -4.83 -22.89
CA GLN A 37 9.08 -6.08 -22.14
C GLN A 37 7.96 -6.87 -22.80
N SER A 38 8.29 -7.78 -23.69
CA SER A 38 7.38 -8.87 -24.01
C SER A 38 7.11 -9.63 -22.72
N ILE A 39 5.83 -9.80 -22.37
CA ILE A 39 5.42 -10.90 -21.48
C ILE A 39 6.03 -12.15 -22.11
N PRO A 40 6.74 -13.02 -21.38
CA PRO A 40 7.15 -14.29 -21.94
C PRO A 40 5.89 -15.11 -22.21
N THR A 41 5.32 -14.94 -23.40
CA THR A 41 4.54 -15.99 -24.03
C THR A 41 5.54 -17.07 -24.37
N GLU A 42 5.71 -18.02 -23.44
CA GLU A 42 6.38 -19.28 -23.69
C GLU A 42 5.58 -20.07 -24.73
N THR A 43 5.69 -19.67 -25.99
CA THR A 43 5.44 -20.52 -27.14
C THR A 43 6.72 -21.27 -27.45
N ALA A 44 6.94 -22.36 -26.72
CA ALA A 44 7.59 -23.59 -27.21
C ALA A 44 7.99 -24.50 -26.03
N LYS A 45 7.07 -25.38 -25.59
CA LYS A 45 7.36 -26.76 -25.12
C LYS A 45 6.06 -27.54 -24.85
N GLN A 46 5.69 -28.36 -25.84
CA GLN A 46 5.28 -29.76 -25.70
C GLN A 46 4.02 -30.09 -24.85
N SER A 47 2.86 -29.97 -25.51
CA SER A 47 1.77 -30.98 -25.66
C SER A 47 1.13 -31.71 -24.47
N THR A 48 1.58 -31.58 -23.22
CA THR A 48 0.87 -32.16 -22.05
C THR A 48 0.26 -31.10 -21.13
N SER A 49 0.66 -29.83 -21.28
CA SER A 49 0.19 -28.67 -20.51
C SER A 49 -1.06 -28.00 -21.10
N THR A 50 -1.38 -28.25 -22.37
CA THR A 50 -2.52 -27.63 -23.09
C THR A 50 -3.87 -28.13 -22.57
N ILE A 51 -4.02 -29.44 -22.34
CA ILE A 51 -5.24 -30.06 -21.79
C ILE A 51 -5.55 -29.48 -20.39
N ASN A 52 -4.52 -29.21 -19.60
CA ASN A 52 -4.66 -28.61 -18.27
C ASN A 52 -5.00 -27.12 -18.33
N ARG A 53 -4.57 -26.43 -19.40
CA ARG A 53 -4.89 -25.02 -19.63
C ARG A 53 -6.35 -24.88 -20.11
N GLU A 54 -6.79 -25.69 -21.07
CA GLU A 54 -8.17 -25.72 -21.57
C GLU A 54 -9.16 -26.00 -20.42
N LYS A 55 -8.91 -27.04 -19.62
CA LYS A 55 -9.74 -27.33 -18.43
C LYS A 55 -9.80 -26.20 -17.41
N LYS A 56 -8.72 -25.42 -17.27
CA LYS A 56 -8.69 -24.23 -16.39
C LYS A 56 -9.51 -23.09 -16.98
N PHE A 57 -9.42 -22.88 -18.29
CA PHE A 57 -10.25 -21.89 -19.00
C PHE A 57 -11.73 -22.25 -18.93
N ASP A 58 -12.09 -23.51 -19.16
CA ASP A 58 -13.48 -23.98 -19.01
C ASP A 58 -14.04 -23.75 -17.60
N LEU A 59 -13.18 -23.92 -16.57
CA LEU A 59 -13.57 -23.67 -15.18
C LEU A 59 -13.76 -22.18 -14.90
N ILE A 60 -12.95 -21.32 -15.53
CA ILE A 60 -13.10 -19.86 -15.46
C ILE A 60 -14.38 -19.42 -16.18
N GLU A 61 -14.66 -19.94 -17.38
CA GLU A 61 -15.88 -19.63 -18.13
C GLU A 61 -17.12 -20.04 -17.34
N LYS A 62 -17.15 -21.28 -16.82
CA LYS A 62 -18.22 -21.75 -15.93
C LYS A 62 -18.39 -20.87 -14.69
N PHE A 63 -17.29 -20.38 -14.11
CA PHE A 63 -17.36 -19.49 -12.96
C PHE A 63 -17.98 -18.13 -13.31
N ILE A 64 -17.61 -17.55 -14.47
CA ILE A 64 -18.18 -16.29 -14.96
C ILE A 64 -19.67 -16.46 -15.27
N GLU A 65 -20.06 -17.56 -15.91
CA GLU A 65 -21.47 -17.89 -16.20
C GLU A 65 -22.31 -18.10 -14.93
N GLN A 66 -21.75 -18.81 -13.94
CA GLN A 66 -22.46 -19.13 -12.70
C GLN A 66 -22.65 -17.92 -11.78
N ASN A 67 -21.89 -16.84 -11.97
CA ASN A 67 -21.92 -15.60 -11.18
C ASN A 67 -22.25 -15.83 -9.69
N PRO A 68 -21.49 -16.68 -8.98
CA PRO A 68 -21.87 -17.15 -7.67
C PRO A 68 -21.84 -16.00 -6.65
N LYS A 69 -22.99 -15.67 -6.08
CA LYS A 69 -23.11 -14.66 -5.04
C LYS A 69 -22.89 -15.30 -3.66
N ILE A 70 -21.84 -14.87 -2.96
CA ILE A 70 -21.60 -15.29 -1.57
C ILE A 70 -22.65 -14.61 -0.69
N ILE A 71 -23.58 -15.40 -0.13
CA ILE A 71 -24.53 -14.90 0.88
C ILE A 71 -23.83 -15.03 2.24
N PRO A 72 -23.60 -13.92 2.97
CA PRO A 72 -23.01 -14.00 4.30
C PRO A 72 -23.93 -14.80 5.22
N ASN A 73 -23.38 -15.84 5.85
CA ASN A 73 -24.11 -16.60 6.86
C ASN A 73 -24.43 -15.68 8.06
N LYS A 74 -25.73 -15.46 8.29
CA LYS A 74 -26.23 -14.63 9.39
C LYS A 74 -25.95 -15.22 10.77
N GLU A 75 -25.61 -16.51 10.85
CA GLU A 75 -25.33 -17.22 12.11
C GLU A 75 -23.84 -17.30 12.45
N SER A 76 -23.03 -16.42 11.87
CA SER A 76 -21.67 -16.23 12.35
C SER A 76 -21.74 -15.47 13.70
N ASN A 77 -21.91 -16.22 14.79
CA ASN A 77 -21.82 -15.76 16.18
C ASN A 77 -20.38 -15.33 16.53
N TYR A 78 -19.72 -14.56 15.68
CA TYR A 78 -18.48 -13.88 16.00
C TYR A 78 -18.82 -12.60 16.77
N HIS A 79 -19.22 -12.78 18.02
CA HIS A 79 -19.31 -11.70 19.02
C HIS A 79 -17.96 -11.39 19.68
N GLY A 80 -16.87 -12.00 19.23
CA GLY A 80 -15.52 -11.66 19.66
C GLY A 80 -15.06 -10.38 18.98
N ASN A 81 -14.87 -9.32 19.76
CA ASN A 81 -14.15 -8.12 19.33
C ASN A 81 -12.67 -8.51 19.10
N LEU A 82 -12.33 -9.12 17.95
CA LEU A 82 -10.95 -9.49 17.60
C LEU A 82 -9.98 -8.28 17.60
N VAL A 83 -10.55 -7.08 17.56
CA VAL A 83 -9.83 -5.80 17.61
C VAL A 83 -9.27 -5.50 19.01
N SER A 84 -9.91 -5.99 20.09
CA SER A 84 -9.43 -5.69 21.46
C SER A 84 -8.21 -6.53 21.84
N GLU A 85 -8.17 -7.81 21.44
CA GLU A 85 -7.09 -8.74 21.77
C GLU A 85 -5.77 -8.38 21.07
N ASN A 86 -5.84 -7.90 19.82
CA ASN A 86 -4.66 -7.47 19.06
C ASN A 86 -4.38 -5.96 19.15
N SER A 87 -4.97 -5.28 20.16
CA SER A 87 -4.65 -3.89 20.47
C SER A 87 -3.28 -3.72 21.16
N ILE A 88 -2.56 -4.83 21.38
CA ILE A 88 -1.12 -4.82 21.59
C ILE A 88 -0.53 -4.18 20.36
N ALA A 89 -0.20 -2.89 20.50
CA ALA A 89 0.33 -2.04 19.46
C ALA A 89 1.53 -2.76 18.84
N ILE A 90 1.30 -3.43 17.71
CA ILE A 90 2.38 -3.88 16.84
C ILE A 90 3.25 -2.62 16.68
N PRO A 91 4.57 -2.69 16.95
CA PRO A 91 5.46 -1.58 16.73
C PRO A 91 5.49 -1.32 15.22
N GLU A 92 4.47 -0.61 14.74
CA GLU A 92 4.37 -0.11 13.39
C GLU A 92 5.64 0.70 13.15
N ILE A 93 6.25 0.49 11.99
CA ILE A 93 7.52 1.13 11.65
C ILE A 93 7.29 2.65 11.64
N MET A 94 7.71 3.32 12.70
CA MET A 94 7.57 4.77 12.82
C MET A 94 8.73 5.47 12.12
N THR A 95 8.41 6.50 11.35
CA THR A 95 9.35 7.41 10.69
C THR A 95 8.96 8.86 10.96
N GLU A 96 9.91 9.78 10.87
CA GLU A 96 9.65 11.22 11.07
C GLU A 96 8.59 11.74 10.09
N THR A 97 8.65 11.31 8.83
CA THR A 97 7.67 11.66 7.79
C THR A 97 6.28 11.15 8.15
N LEU A 98 6.16 9.90 8.60
CA LEU A 98 4.87 9.35 9.03
C LEU A 98 4.29 10.13 10.21
N ALA A 99 5.13 10.53 11.18
CA ALA A 99 4.70 11.37 12.29
C ALA A 99 4.18 12.73 11.79
N LYS A 100 4.87 13.39 10.85
CA LYS A 100 4.43 14.65 10.23
C LYS A 100 3.08 14.49 9.50
N VAL A 101 2.91 13.40 8.76
CA VAL A 101 1.65 13.07 8.09
C VAL A 101 0.52 12.90 9.11
N TYR A 102 0.78 12.26 10.26
CA TYR A 102 -0.21 12.18 11.34
C TYR A 102 -0.59 13.55 11.90
N VAL A 103 0.36 14.48 12.04
CA VAL A 103 0.06 15.86 12.44
C VAL A 103 -0.81 16.57 11.40
N ALA A 104 -0.47 16.47 10.12
CA ALA A 104 -1.22 17.08 9.03
C ALA A 104 -2.67 16.55 8.96
N GLN A 105 -2.87 15.27 9.27
CA GLN A 105 -4.18 14.63 9.36
C GLN A 105 -4.91 14.89 10.69
N LYS A 106 -4.37 15.74 11.59
CA LYS A 106 -4.89 16.03 12.94
C LYS A 106 -5.03 14.78 13.84
N LYS A 107 -4.26 13.72 13.56
CA LYS A 107 -4.22 12.47 14.35
C LYS A 107 -3.18 12.58 15.47
N TYR A 108 -3.38 13.49 16.41
CA TYR A 108 -2.37 13.87 17.42
C TYR A 108 -1.91 12.71 18.31
N LYS A 109 -2.83 11.86 18.78
CA LYS A 109 -2.50 10.69 19.62
C LYS A 109 -1.52 9.73 18.92
N LYS A 110 -1.70 9.51 17.60
CA LYS A 110 -0.80 8.69 16.79
C LYS A 110 0.53 9.38 16.55
N ALA A 111 0.52 10.69 16.26
CA ALA A 111 1.74 11.48 16.09
C ALA A 111 2.61 11.47 17.37
N ILE A 112 2.01 11.67 18.55
CA ILE A 112 2.71 11.62 19.83
C ILE A 112 3.33 10.24 20.06
N ARG A 113 2.59 9.16 19.79
CA ARG A 113 3.13 7.79 19.89
C ARG A 113 4.33 7.60 18.95
N ALA A 114 4.22 8.05 17.70
CA ALA A 114 5.29 7.96 16.73
C ALA A 114 6.56 8.71 17.18
N TYR A 115 6.43 9.96 17.65
CA TYR A 115 7.57 10.72 18.18
C TYR A 115 8.20 10.10 19.42
N LYS A 116 7.40 9.49 20.32
CA LYS A 116 7.93 8.74 21.46
C LYS A 116 8.77 7.55 21.01
N ILE A 117 8.27 6.76 20.06
CA ILE A 117 9.01 5.61 19.51
C ILE A 117 10.30 6.08 18.83
N LEU A 118 10.24 7.16 18.04
CA LEU A 118 11.41 7.73 17.37
C LEU A 118 12.45 8.26 18.36
N SER A 119 12.04 8.83 19.49
CA SER A 119 12.96 9.28 20.53
C SER A 119 13.71 8.14 21.20
N LEU A 120 13.08 6.97 21.34
CA LEU A 120 13.74 5.76 21.85
C LEU A 120 14.70 5.16 20.81
N LYS A 121 14.35 5.28 19.52
CA LYS A 121 15.16 4.74 18.41
C LYS A 121 16.35 5.63 18.03
N TYR A 122 16.20 6.95 18.15
CA TYR A 122 17.18 7.96 17.73
C TYR A 122 17.42 8.98 18.85
N PRO A 123 18.14 8.61 19.92
CA PRO A 123 18.33 9.46 21.09
C PRO A 123 19.07 10.77 20.79
N GLU A 124 19.92 10.81 19.75
CA GLU A 124 20.61 12.01 19.27
C GLU A 124 19.66 13.16 18.94
N LYS A 125 18.44 12.84 18.50
CA LYS A 125 17.38 13.81 18.16
C LYS A 125 16.30 13.93 19.24
N SER A 126 16.54 13.40 20.44
CA SER A 126 15.56 13.36 21.53
C SER A 126 15.00 14.74 21.90
N GLY A 127 15.84 15.77 21.94
CA GLY A 127 15.42 17.15 22.21
C GLY A 127 14.39 17.65 21.19
N PHE A 128 14.67 17.46 19.89
CA PHE A 128 13.74 17.81 18.82
C PHE A 128 12.39 17.09 18.97
N PHE A 129 12.41 15.78 19.27
CA PHE A 129 11.16 15.03 19.46
C PHE A 129 10.39 15.48 20.70
N ALA A 130 11.07 15.86 21.78
CA ALA A 130 10.43 16.42 22.96
C ALA A 130 9.69 17.72 22.64
N ASP A 131 10.27 18.60 21.81
CA ASP A 131 9.63 19.84 21.37
C ASP A 131 8.34 19.56 20.58
N GLN A 132 8.40 18.62 19.63
CA GLN A 132 7.23 18.22 18.83
C GLN A 132 6.13 17.61 19.71
N ILE A 133 6.48 16.76 20.68
CA ILE A 133 5.52 16.19 21.62
C ILE A 133 4.88 17.28 22.47
N ARG A 134 5.64 18.27 22.96
CA ARG A 134 5.11 19.42 23.71
C ARG A 134 4.14 20.26 22.88
N ALA A 135 4.48 20.55 21.62
CA ALA A 135 3.60 21.29 20.73
C ALA A 135 2.28 20.51 20.46
N LEU A 136 2.39 19.22 20.17
CA LEU A 136 1.22 18.38 19.88
C LEU A 136 0.32 18.15 21.09
N THR A 137 0.89 18.03 22.30
CA THR A 137 0.10 17.87 23.52
C THR A 137 -0.67 19.13 23.89
N GLN A 138 -0.19 20.32 23.50
CA GLN A 138 -0.96 21.56 23.61
C GLN A 138 -2.11 21.61 22.60
N LEU A 139 -1.89 21.13 21.37
CA LEU A 139 -2.91 21.06 20.33
C LEU A 139 -4.00 20.03 20.63
N ASP A 140 -3.67 18.88 21.22
CA ASP A 140 -4.64 17.85 21.58
C ASP A 140 -5.53 18.25 22.78
N LYS A 141 -5.05 19.18 23.61
CA LYS A 141 -5.81 19.73 24.76
C LYS A 141 -6.72 20.90 24.40
N LYS A 142 -6.55 21.47 23.21
CA LYS A 142 -7.30 22.63 22.73
C LYS A 142 -8.51 22.20 21.92
#